data_AF-A0A2A4E910-F1
#
_entry.id   AF-A0A2A4E910-F1
#
_cell.length_a   1.000
_cell.length_b   1.000
_cell.length_c   1.000
_cell.angle_alpha   90.00
_cell.angle_beta   90.00
_cell.angle_gamma   90.00
#
_symmetry.space_group_name_H-M   'P 1'
#
loop_
_entity.id
_entity.type
_entity.pdbx_description
1 polymer ?
#
loop_
_entity_poly.entity_id
_entity_poly.type
_entity_poly.pdbx_seq_one_letter_code
_entity_poly.pdbx_strand_id
1 'polypeptide(L)'
;MDPRPVLIVLVHLGLVVVAARLVVIDLRAHRLPDRIVLPTLGALLLLAVVDAALTRDAASLIRGGLGLLILGGFYALLRLISRDGMGGGDVKLAAAIGLVLGWHGWQELVVGAAAAFVLGALFAGALMLLRRADGATRIAFGPWMIAGAVLGLAVG
;
A
#
# COMPACT_ATOMS: atom_id res chain seq x y z
N MET A 1 9.68 -7.05 28.91
CA MET A 1 9.41 -5.88 28.05
C MET A 1 8.51 -6.34 26.93
N ASP A 2 7.43 -5.63 26.64
CA ASP A 2 6.56 -5.96 25.51
C ASP A 2 7.36 -5.80 24.20
N PRO A 3 7.57 -6.87 23.40
CA PRO A 3 8.36 -6.80 22.17
C PRO A 3 7.61 -6.08 21.04
N ARG A 4 6.30 -5.86 21.16
CA ARG A 4 5.44 -5.33 20.10
C ARG A 4 5.86 -3.95 19.59
N PRO A 5 6.20 -2.95 20.43
CA PRO A 5 6.63 -1.64 19.93
C PRO A 5 7.93 -1.71 19.12
N VAL A 6 8.86 -2.58 19.53
CA VAL A 6 10.13 -2.79 18.80
C VAL A 6 9.84 -3.39 17.42
N LEU A 7 8.95 -4.38 17.35
CA LEU A 7 8.53 -4.98 16.09
C LEU A 7 7.91 -3.92 15.16
N ILE A 8 6.97 -3.13 15.67
CA ILE A 8 6.33 -2.03 14.92
C ILE A 8 7.38 -1.09 14.33
N VAL A 9 8.32 -0.60 15.14
CA VAL A 9 9.36 0.32 14.69
C VAL A 9 10.22 -0.30 13.59
N LEU A 10 10.64 -1.57 13.74
CA LEU A 10 11.43 -2.27 12.74
C LEU A 10 10.68 -2.43 11.41
N VAL A 11 9.39 -2.76 11.46
CA VAL A 11 8.54 -2.86 10.26
C VAL A 11 8.46 -1.50 9.55
N HIS A 12 8.18 -0.42 10.28
CA HIS A 12 8.04 0.91 9.68
C HIS A 12 9.34 1.41 9.06
N LEU A 13 10.48 1.20 9.73
CA LEU A 13 11.79 1.57 9.17
C LEU A 13 12.07 0.83 7.87
N GLY A 14 11.82 -0.49 7.84
CA GLY A 14 11.97 -1.29 6.62
C GLY A 14 11.04 -0.80 5.50
N LEU A 15 9.78 -0.53 5.84
CA LEU A 15 8.79 -0.01 4.89
C LEU A 15 9.15 1.35 4.34
N VAL A 16 9.69 2.28 5.13
CA VAL A 16 10.13 3.60 4.65
C VAL A 16 11.21 3.46 3.57
N VAL A 17 12.19 2.59 3.79
CA VAL A 17 13.28 2.34 2.81
C VAL A 17 12.74 1.73 1.53
N VAL A 18 11.88 0.71 1.65
CA VAL A 18 11.25 0.07 0.49
C VAL A 18 10.35 1.05 -0.26
N ALA A 19 9.52 1.80 0.46
CA ALA A 19 8.60 2.78 -0.09
C ALA A 19 9.34 3.87 -0.87
N ALA A 20 10.39 4.46 -0.29
CA ALA A 20 11.20 5.47 -0.97
C ALA A 20 11.77 4.93 -2.29
N ARG A 21 12.27 3.69 -2.28
CA ARG A 21 12.79 3.04 -3.49
C ARG A 21 11.68 2.78 -4.53
N LEU A 22 10.52 2.29 -4.10
CA LEU A 22 9.38 2.05 -4.99
C LEU A 22 8.84 3.34 -5.60
N VAL A 23 8.74 4.43 -4.83
CA VAL A 23 8.34 5.76 -5.33
C VAL A 23 9.28 6.21 -6.45
N VAL A 24 10.59 6.14 -6.23
CA VAL A 24 11.57 6.55 -7.25
C VAL A 24 11.48 5.70 -8.52
N ILE A 25 11.33 4.38 -8.37
CA ILE A 25 11.22 3.48 -9.52
C ILE A 25 9.91 3.75 -10.27
N ASP A 26 8.80 3.93 -9.56
CA ASP A 26 7.50 4.15 -10.18
C ASP A 26 7.45 5.49 -10.93
N LEU A 27 7.97 6.57 -10.33
CA LEU A 27 8.05 7.89 -10.99
C LEU A 27 8.93 7.87 -12.25
N ARG A 28 9.97 7.02 -12.30
CA ARG A 28 10.88 6.94 -13.45
C ARG A 28 10.42 5.97 -14.53
N ALA A 29 9.87 4.82 -14.12
CA ALA A 29 9.64 3.69 -15.00
C ALA A 29 8.18 3.25 -15.09
N HIS A 30 7.26 3.86 -14.32
CA HIS A 30 5.84 3.49 -14.24
C HIS A 30 5.65 1.99 -13.97
N ARG A 31 6.47 1.46 -13.07
CA ARG A 31 6.56 0.04 -12.75
C ARG A 31 6.93 -0.15 -11.29
N LEU A 32 6.28 -1.12 -10.66
CA LEU A 32 6.64 -1.62 -9.34
C LEU A 32 7.19 -3.05 -9.48
N PRO A 33 8.51 -3.26 -9.28
CA PRO A 33 9.17 -4.52 -9.58
C PRO A 33 8.82 -5.61 -8.56
N ASP A 34 8.39 -6.77 -9.07
CA ASP A 34 8.07 -7.96 -8.27
C ASP A 34 9.20 -8.38 -7.33
N ARG A 35 10.45 -8.21 -7.77
CA ARG A 35 11.66 -8.51 -6.98
C ARG A 35 11.78 -7.67 -5.70
N ILE A 36 11.00 -6.60 -5.56
CA ILE A 36 10.92 -5.78 -4.34
C ILE A 36 9.58 -5.99 -3.65
N VAL A 37 8.47 -5.92 -4.40
CA VAL A 37 7.12 -5.95 -3.82
C VAL A 37 6.79 -7.32 -3.22
N LEU A 38 7.10 -8.43 -3.90
CA LEU A 38 6.77 -9.77 -3.41
C LEU A 38 7.58 -10.18 -2.17
N PRO A 39 8.92 -9.96 -2.11
CA PRO A 39 9.66 -10.18 -0.87
C PRO A 39 9.16 -9.32 0.28
N THR A 40 8.75 -8.08 0.02
CA THR A 40 8.19 -7.19 1.04
C THR A 40 6.87 -7.75 1.57
N LEU A 41 5.96 -8.18 0.69
CA LEU A 41 4.70 -8.82 1.09
C LEU A 41 4.94 -10.10 1.91
N GLY A 42 5.89 -10.94 1.48
CA GLY A 42 6.27 -12.15 2.21
C GLY A 42 6.83 -11.85 3.61
N ALA A 43 7.71 -10.84 3.71
CA ALA A 43 8.25 -10.40 5.00
C ALA A 43 7.14 -9.86 5.92
N LEU A 44 6.21 -9.06 5.41
CA LEU A 44 5.08 -8.54 6.18
C LEU A 44 4.15 -9.65 6.69
N LEU A 45 3.86 -10.66 5.86
CA LEU A 45 3.07 -11.82 6.28
C LEU A 45 3.78 -12.59 7.40
N LEU A 46 5.08 -12.84 7.26
CA LEU A 46 5.87 -13.50 8.30
C LEU A 46 5.86 -12.68 9.60
N LEU A 47 6.06 -11.37 9.51
CA LEU A 47 6.06 -10.48 10.66
C LEU A 47 4.69 -10.41 11.36
N ALA A 48 3.58 -10.42 10.60
CA ALA A 48 2.24 -10.47 11.17
C ALA A 48 1.98 -11.79 11.92
N VAL A 49 2.49 -12.93 11.40
CA VAL A 49 2.41 -14.22 12.09
C VAL A 49 3.26 -14.22 13.37
N VAL A 50 4.46 -13.64 13.30
CA VAL A 50 5.34 -13.49 14.48
C VAL A 50 4.69 -12.59 15.53
N ASP A 51 4.10 -11.45 15.15
CA ASP A 51 3.35 -10.57 16.05
C ASP A 51 2.25 -11.33 16.78
N ALA A 52 1.40 -12.06 16.04
CA ALA A 52 0.31 -12.83 16.62
C ALA A 52 0.80 -13.94 17.57
N ALA A 53 1.91 -14.60 17.25
CA ALA A 53 2.51 -15.62 18.11
C ALA A 53 3.07 -15.04 19.42
N LEU A 54 3.73 -13.87 19.35
CA LEU A 54 4.32 -13.20 20.51
C LEU A 54 3.28 -12.56 21.43
N THR A 55 2.26 -11.92 20.84
CA THR A 55 1.23 -11.17 21.56
C THR A 55 0.02 -12.01 21.96
N ARG A 56 -0.10 -13.24 21.40
CA ARG A 56 -1.29 -14.09 21.46
C ARG A 56 -2.56 -13.41 20.92
N ASP A 57 -2.39 -12.39 20.07
CA ASP A 57 -3.46 -11.64 19.42
C ASP A 57 -3.61 -12.12 17.96
N ALA A 58 -4.60 -12.98 17.72
CA ALA A 58 -4.92 -13.41 16.36
C ALA A 58 -5.75 -12.37 15.60
N ALA A 59 -6.35 -11.39 16.28
CA ALA A 59 -7.23 -10.42 15.63
C ALA A 59 -6.45 -9.48 14.71
N SER A 60 -5.25 -9.07 15.10
CA SER A 60 -4.35 -8.24 14.27
C SER A 60 -3.96 -8.97 12.98
N LEU A 61 -3.61 -10.26 13.07
CA LEU A 61 -3.28 -11.10 11.91
C LEU A 61 -4.47 -11.30 10.98
N ILE A 62 -5.66 -11.61 11.54
CA ILE A 62 -6.88 -11.79 10.75
C ILE A 62 -7.23 -10.49 10.03
N ARG A 63 -7.22 -9.35 10.74
CA ARG A 63 -7.54 -8.04 10.17
C ARG A 63 -6.54 -7.63 9.10
N GLY A 64 -5.25 -7.88 9.31
CA GLY A 64 -4.22 -7.70 8.29
C GLY A 64 -4.45 -8.58 7.06
N GLY A 65 -4.75 -9.87 7.27
CA GLY A 65 -5.09 -10.79 6.18
C GLY A 65 -6.32 -10.35 5.39
N LEU A 66 -7.37 -9.86 6.07
CA LEU A 66 -8.54 -9.28 5.43
C LEU A 66 -8.19 -8.00 4.68
N GLY A 67 -7.39 -7.11 5.26
CA GLY A 67 -6.93 -5.88 4.61
C GLY A 67 -6.15 -6.16 3.31
N LEU A 68 -5.27 -7.18 3.33
CA LEU A 68 -4.58 -7.69 2.14
C LEU A 68 -5.58 -8.10 1.06
N LEU A 69 -6.56 -8.93 1.41
CA LEU A 69 -7.55 -9.45 0.46
C LEU A 69 -8.47 -8.35 -0.07
N ILE A 70 -8.91 -7.43 0.80
CA ILE A 70 -9.78 -6.32 0.43
C ILE A 70 -9.06 -5.40 -0.54
N LEU A 71 -7.89 -4.89 -0.18
CA LEU A 71 -7.21 -3.89 -1.01
C LEU A 71 -6.55 -4.52 -2.23
N GLY A 72 -5.89 -5.67 -2.07
CA GLY A 72 -5.33 -6.43 -3.18
C GLY A 72 -6.41 -6.92 -4.15
N GLY A 73 -7.52 -7.45 -3.64
CA GLY A 73 -8.65 -7.90 -4.45
C GLY A 73 -9.35 -6.75 -5.17
N PHE A 74 -9.52 -5.61 -4.51
CA PHE A 74 -10.08 -4.41 -5.12
C PHE A 74 -9.21 -3.93 -6.30
N TYR A 75 -7.90 -3.80 -6.11
CA TYR A 75 -6.98 -3.40 -7.19
C TYR A 75 -6.90 -4.47 -8.30
N ALA A 76 -6.97 -5.75 -7.94
CA ALA A 76 -7.05 -6.83 -8.94
C ALA A 76 -8.31 -6.71 -9.79
N LEU A 77 -9.46 -6.40 -9.19
CA LEU A 77 -10.72 -6.16 -9.89
C LEU A 77 -10.62 -4.93 -10.81
N LEU A 78 -10.06 -3.83 -10.32
CA LEU A 78 -9.81 -2.63 -11.13
C LEU A 78 -8.93 -2.96 -12.35
N ARG A 79 -7.87 -3.73 -12.16
CA ARG A 79 -7.00 -4.18 -13.26
C ARG A 79 -7.73 -5.07 -14.27
N LEU A 80 -8.67 -5.90 -13.82
CA LEU A 80 -9.45 -6.77 -14.71
C LEU A 80 -10.44 -5.97 -15.57
N ILE A 81 -11.09 -4.96 -14.97
CA ILE A 81 -12.05 -4.08 -15.66
C ILE A 81 -11.32 -3.10 -16.57
N SER A 82 -10.20 -2.55 -16.12
CA SER A 82 -9.40 -1.54 -16.82
C SER A 82 -8.03 -2.10 -17.19
N ARG A 83 -7.99 -2.95 -18.23
CA ARG A 83 -6.79 -3.71 -18.65
C ARG A 83 -5.53 -2.85 -18.86
N ASP A 84 -5.69 -1.60 -19.30
CA ASP A 84 -4.59 -0.66 -19.51
C ASP A 84 -4.46 0.42 -18.43
N GLY A 85 -5.39 0.47 -17.48
CA GLY A 85 -5.49 1.53 -16.47
C GLY A 85 -4.63 1.29 -15.23
N MET A 86 -4.30 0.03 -14.91
CA MET A 86 -3.59 -0.30 -13.67
C MET A 86 -2.58 -1.44 -13.85
N GLY A 87 -1.36 -1.25 -13.32
CA GLY A 87 -0.28 -2.21 -13.43
C GLY A 87 -0.46 -3.41 -12.50
N GLY A 88 0.09 -4.57 -12.88
CA GLY A 88 0.12 -5.74 -11.99
C GLY A 88 0.96 -5.52 -10.72
N GLY A 89 1.88 -4.55 -10.75
CA GLY A 89 2.65 -4.14 -9.59
C GLY A 89 1.81 -3.39 -8.55
N ASP A 90 0.86 -2.55 -8.99
CA ASP A 90 -0.04 -1.80 -8.10
C ASP A 90 -0.91 -2.75 -7.29
N VAL A 91 -1.42 -3.82 -7.91
CA VAL A 91 -2.20 -4.87 -7.21
C VAL A 91 -1.41 -5.50 -6.06
N LYS A 92 -0.12 -5.78 -6.27
CA LYS A 92 0.74 -6.41 -5.26
C LYS A 92 1.12 -5.42 -4.16
N LEU A 93 1.35 -4.16 -4.52
CA LEU A 93 1.60 -3.10 -3.55
C LEU A 93 0.34 -2.84 -2.71
N ALA A 94 -0.85 -2.85 -3.31
CA ALA A 94 -2.13 -2.73 -2.64
C ALA A 94 -2.33 -3.87 -1.63
N ALA A 95 -1.98 -5.11 -1.99
CA ALA A 95 -2.00 -6.23 -1.05
C ALA A 95 -1.08 -6.00 0.16
N ALA A 96 0.14 -5.51 -0.07
CA ALA A 96 1.10 -5.20 1.00
C ALA A 96 0.63 -4.04 1.90
N ILE A 97 0.11 -2.96 1.31
CA ILE A 97 -0.45 -1.82 2.05
C ILE A 97 -1.68 -2.25 2.84
N GLY A 98 -2.59 -3.02 2.21
CA GLY A 98 -3.77 -3.54 2.87
C GLY A 98 -3.43 -4.42 4.07
N LEU A 99 -2.39 -5.24 3.96
CA LEU A 99 -1.88 -6.04 5.07
C LEU A 99 -1.42 -5.16 6.23
N VAL A 100 -0.58 -4.15 5.96
CA VAL A 100 -0.03 -3.26 6.99
C VAL A 100 -1.13 -2.43 7.65
N LEU A 101 -1.96 -1.77 6.86
CA LEU A 101 -3.03 -0.93 7.39
C LEU A 101 -4.04 -1.76 8.17
N GLY A 102 -4.47 -2.89 7.62
CA GLY A 102 -5.36 -3.81 8.32
C GLY A 102 -4.74 -4.40 9.60
N TRP A 103 -3.43 -4.64 9.63
CA TRP A 103 -2.76 -5.07 10.85
C TRP A 103 -2.88 -4.03 11.97
N HIS A 104 -2.74 -2.73 11.63
CA HIS A 104 -2.96 -1.62 12.56
C HIS A 104 -4.43 -1.45 12.97
N GLY A 105 -5.34 -1.39 12.01
CA GLY A 105 -6.76 -1.20 12.28
C GLY A 105 -7.62 -0.96 11.05
N TRP A 106 -8.93 -0.96 11.26
CA TRP A 106 -9.90 -0.72 10.19
C TRP A 106 -9.93 0.75 9.77
N GLN A 107 -9.68 1.67 10.70
CA GLN A 107 -9.68 3.10 10.43
C GLN A 107 -8.50 3.46 9.53
N GLU A 108 -7.31 2.96 9.86
CA GLU A 108 -6.07 3.11 9.09
C GLU A 108 -6.24 2.54 7.69
N LEU A 109 -6.89 1.38 7.54
CA LEU A 109 -7.19 0.78 6.24
C LEU A 109 -8.11 1.66 5.40
N VAL A 110 -9.23 2.12 5.97
CA VAL A 110 -10.22 2.93 5.24
C VAL A 110 -9.63 4.30 4.89
N VAL A 111 -9.03 4.99 5.86
CA VAL A 111 -8.40 6.30 5.65
C VAL A 111 -7.27 6.19 4.64
N GLY A 112 -6.40 5.20 4.78
CA GLY A 112 -5.26 5.05 3.87
C GLY A 112 -5.66 4.68 2.44
N ALA A 113 -6.65 3.79 2.29
CA ALA A 113 -7.20 3.45 0.98
C ALA A 113 -7.88 4.66 0.32
N ALA A 114 -8.74 5.38 1.05
CA ALA A 114 -9.42 6.57 0.54
C ALA A 114 -8.42 7.68 0.19
N ALA A 115 -7.45 7.94 1.05
CA ALA A 115 -6.42 8.96 0.84
C ALA A 115 -5.60 8.70 -0.43
N ALA A 116 -5.27 7.44 -0.74
CA ALA A 116 -4.56 7.09 -1.97
C ALA A 116 -5.33 7.55 -3.23
N PHE A 117 -6.63 7.28 -3.30
CA PHE A 117 -7.47 7.70 -4.43
C PHE A 117 -7.70 9.20 -4.47
N VAL A 118 -7.96 9.83 -3.31
CA VAL A 118 -8.17 11.28 -3.23
C VAL A 118 -6.92 12.03 -3.68
N LEU A 119 -5.74 11.68 -3.16
CA LEU A 119 -4.49 12.33 -3.54
C LEU A 119 -4.15 12.11 -5.02
N GLY A 120 -4.30 10.87 -5.52
CA GLY A 120 -4.06 10.56 -6.92
C GLY A 120 -5.02 11.31 -7.85
N ALA A 121 -6.31 11.39 -7.51
CA ALA A 121 -7.31 12.13 -8.28
C ALA A 121 -7.06 13.64 -8.26
N LEU A 122 -6.69 14.22 -7.12
CA LEU A 122 -6.33 15.64 -7.01
C LEU A 122 -5.12 15.96 -7.88
N PHE A 123 -4.08 15.11 -7.85
CA PHE A 123 -2.89 15.31 -8.67
C PHE A 123 -3.19 15.19 -10.17
N ALA A 124 -3.92 14.14 -10.58
CA ALA A 124 -4.33 13.96 -11.96
C ALA A 124 -5.20 15.13 -12.44
N GLY A 125 -6.17 15.55 -11.63
CA GLY A 125 -7.02 16.70 -11.91
C GLY A 125 -6.23 18.01 -12.05
N ALA A 126 -5.26 18.26 -11.16
CA ALA A 126 -4.38 19.41 -11.26
C ALA A 126 -3.56 19.40 -12.55
N LEU A 127 -3.00 18.26 -12.96
CA LEU A 127 -2.27 18.12 -14.21
C LEU A 127 -3.16 18.40 -15.43
N MET A 128 -4.40 17.91 -15.43
CA MET A 128 -5.37 18.17 -16.51
C MET A 128 -5.76 19.65 -16.58
N LEU A 129 -6.03 20.29 -15.43
CA LEU A 129 -6.35 21.72 -15.34
C LEU A 129 -5.20 22.60 -15.84
N LEU A 130 -3.96 22.22 -15.53
CA LEU A 130 -2.75 22.89 -16.01
C LEU A 130 -2.40 22.53 -17.46
N ARG A 131 -3.22 21.72 -18.15
CA ARG A 131 -2.99 21.21 -19.52
C ARG A 131 -1.63 20.51 -19.68
N ARG A 132 -1.15 19.88 -18.60
CA ARG A 132 0.11 19.10 -18.56
C ARG A 132 -0.11 17.61 -18.74
N ALA A 133 -1.35 17.15 -18.70
CA ALA A 133 -1.77 15.78 -18.96
C ALA A 133 -3.13 15.77 -19.66
N ASP A 134 -3.39 14.71 -20.41
CA ASP A 134 -4.70 14.38 -20.99
C ASP A 134 -5.20 13.03 -20.45
N GLY A 135 -6.38 12.60 -20.88
CA GLY A 135 -6.97 11.33 -20.46
C GLY A 135 -6.19 10.07 -20.91
N ALA A 136 -5.20 10.22 -21.79
CA ALA A 136 -4.33 9.13 -22.24
C ALA A 136 -3.00 9.07 -21.48
N THR A 137 -2.68 10.12 -20.71
CA THR A 137 -1.43 10.22 -19.97
C THR A 137 -1.41 9.23 -18.81
N ARG A 138 -0.47 8.28 -18.83
CA ARG A 138 -0.27 7.33 -17.72
C ARG A 138 0.40 8.04 -16.55
N ILE A 139 -0.20 7.94 -15.37
CA ILE A 139 0.33 8.51 -14.12
C ILE A 139 0.80 7.36 -13.22
N ALA A 140 2.01 7.50 -12.67
CA ALA A 140 2.54 6.62 -11.64
C ALA A 140 1.66 6.69 -10.38
N PHE A 141 0.94 5.60 -10.07
CA PHE A 141 -0.02 5.56 -8.97
C PHE A 141 0.58 5.11 -7.64
N GLY A 142 1.69 4.35 -7.67
CA GLY A 142 2.38 3.85 -6.50
C GLY A 142 2.73 4.92 -5.45
N PRO A 143 3.23 6.12 -5.83
CA PRO A 143 3.49 7.20 -4.89
C PRO A 143 2.25 7.64 -4.10
N TRP A 144 1.09 7.68 -4.75
CA TRP A 144 -0.17 8.08 -4.10
C TRP A 144 -0.69 6.98 -3.18
N MET A 145 -0.51 5.71 -3.56
CA MET A 145 -0.79 4.58 -2.67
C MET A 145 0.05 4.63 -1.39
N ILE A 146 1.35 4.89 -1.52
CA ILE A 146 2.27 4.99 -0.39
C ILE A 146 1.93 6.21 0.47
N ALA A 147 1.67 7.37 -0.13
CA ALA A 147 1.26 8.57 0.60
C ALA A 147 -0.06 8.36 1.36
N GLY A 148 -1.02 7.70 0.72
CA GLY A 148 -2.28 7.29 1.35
C GLY A 148 -2.04 6.39 2.55
N ALA A 149 -1.19 5.36 2.41
CA ALA A 149 -0.84 4.47 3.53
C ALA A 149 -0.22 5.22 4.71
N VAL A 150 0.70 6.17 4.45
CA VAL A 150 1.30 7.01 5.49
C VAL A 150 0.23 7.85 6.21
N LEU A 151 -0.71 8.45 5.47
CA LEU A 151 -1.82 9.20 6.08
C LEU A 151 -2.75 8.31 6.88
N GLY A 152 -3.04 7.10 6.38
CA GLY A 152 -3.83 6.10 7.09
C GLY A 152 -3.22 5.74 8.44
N LEU A 153 -1.91 5.51 8.49
CA LEU A 153 -1.19 5.21 9.74
C LEU A 153 -1.07 6.41 10.70
N ALA A 154 -1.11 7.63 10.17
CA ALA A 154 -0.92 8.85 10.97
C ALA A 154 -2.23 9.38 11.58
N VAL A 155 -3.37 9.15 10.92
CA VAL A 155 -4.66 9.80 11.25
C VAL A 155 -5.80 8.82 11.45
N GLY A 156 -5.66 7.55 11.00
CA GLY A 156 -6.62 6.48 11.27
C GLY A 156 -6.54 6.01 12.71
#